data_AF-A0A844WUB7-F1
#
_entry.id   AF-A0A844WUB7-F1
#
_cell.length_a   1.000
_cell.length_b   1.000
_cell.length_c   1.000
_cell.angle_alpha   90.00
_cell.angle_beta   90.00
_cell.angle_gamma   90.00
#
_symmetry.space_group_name_H-M   'P 1'
#
loop_
_entity.id
_entity.type
_entity.pdbx_description
1 polymer ?
#
loop_
_entity_poly.entity_id
_entity_poly.type
_entity_poly.pdbx_seq_one_letter_code
_entity_poly.pdbx_strand_id
1 'polypeptide(L)'
;MMDYFKIPKARTTFDGQYIAENNEVYINIIVPQHRGLEGPLIVFDENTIYYKTHALCLGSNSNRTKVNGDGDTPTGRAITSYYPDRHKGEWSFGNYGFIELTGESGEFLTATNNGRAGIGIHCGHTSGYYRKSLEDLGNLMNTHGCIRVYNAAMKELGELYTKFKKEGKKIYCYIEDYNGDIKDVYQHYEFDSDPKDAVRSGRVTTQ
;
A
#
# COMPACT_ATOMS: atom_id res chain seq x y z
N MET A 1 -36.88 14.44 22.29
CA MET A 1 -35.51 14.91 22.03
C MET A 1 -35.06 14.15 20.80
N MET A 2 -35.05 14.80 19.62
CA MET A 2 -34.75 14.11 18.36
C MET A 2 -33.25 13.79 18.31
N ASP A 3 -32.94 12.51 18.06
CA ASP A 3 -31.59 12.08 17.74
C ASP A 3 -31.11 12.81 16.49
N TYR A 4 -30.11 13.66 16.66
CA TYR A 4 -29.37 14.24 15.55
C TYR A 4 -28.76 13.08 14.77
N PHE A 5 -29.22 12.88 13.53
CA PHE A 5 -28.56 12.04 12.55
C PHE A 5 -27.06 12.37 12.57
N LYS A 6 -26.24 11.47 13.11
CA LYS A 6 -24.80 11.47 12.80
C LYS A 6 -24.72 11.20 11.31
N ILE A 7 -24.61 12.25 10.51
CA ILE A 7 -24.23 12.13 9.11
C ILE A 7 -22.92 11.36 9.13
N PRO A 8 -22.84 10.15 8.53
CA PRO A 8 -21.58 9.43 8.45
C PRO A 8 -20.57 10.37 7.79
N LYS A 9 -19.49 10.69 8.51
CA LYS A 9 -18.43 11.51 7.93
C LYS A 9 -17.85 10.69 6.79
N ALA A 10 -18.00 11.19 5.56
CA ALA A 10 -17.50 10.51 4.37
C ALA A 10 -16.03 10.11 4.59
N ARG A 11 -15.70 8.86 4.25
CA ARG A 11 -14.34 8.37 4.39
C ARG A 11 -13.47 8.99 3.30
N THR A 12 -12.30 9.45 3.72
CA THR A 12 -11.35 10.18 2.89
C THR A 12 -9.94 9.65 3.13
N THR A 13 -9.03 9.90 2.20
CA THR A 13 -7.60 9.68 2.38
C THR A 13 -7.09 10.50 3.55
N PHE A 14 -5.93 10.14 4.11
CA PHE A 14 -5.47 10.72 5.37
C PHE A 14 -5.17 12.23 5.21
N ASP A 15 -4.60 12.62 4.07
CA ASP A 15 -4.43 14.00 3.63
C ASP A 15 -5.72 14.73 3.19
N GLY A 16 -6.85 14.03 3.11
CA GLY A 16 -8.13 14.57 2.66
C GLY A 16 -8.25 14.80 1.14
N GLN A 17 -7.27 14.38 0.33
CA GLN A 17 -7.24 14.66 -1.10
C GLN A 17 -8.31 13.92 -1.89
N TYR A 18 -8.68 12.71 -1.48
CA TYR A 18 -9.72 11.90 -2.13
C TYR A 18 -10.79 11.50 -1.14
N ILE A 19 -12.05 11.66 -1.54
CA ILE A 19 -13.23 11.13 -0.86
C ILE A 19 -13.78 10.02 -1.75
N ALA A 20 -14.02 8.83 -1.20
CA ALA A 20 -14.59 7.75 -1.98
C ALA A 20 -16.02 8.10 -2.44
N GLU A 21 -16.30 7.95 -3.73
CA GLU A 21 -17.67 7.97 -4.25
C GLU A 21 -18.32 6.58 -4.09
N ASN A 22 -19.66 6.50 -4.23
CA ASN A 22 -20.45 5.27 -3.99
C ASN A 22 -20.00 4.02 -4.76
N ASN A 23 -19.27 4.17 -5.86
CA ASN A 23 -18.75 3.06 -6.67
C ASN A 23 -17.23 2.94 -6.60
N GLU A 24 -16.57 3.64 -5.68
CA GLU A 24 -15.13 3.66 -5.52
C GLU A 24 -14.70 2.96 -4.23
N VAL A 25 -13.55 2.31 -4.30
CA VAL A 25 -12.81 1.79 -3.16
C VAL A 25 -11.39 2.30 -3.26
N TYR A 26 -10.84 2.74 -2.14
CA TYR A 26 -9.45 3.15 -2.04
C TYR A 26 -8.66 2.12 -1.25
N ILE A 27 -7.53 1.72 -1.84
CA ILE A 27 -6.39 1.15 -1.15
C ILE A 27 -5.48 2.34 -0.84
N ASN A 28 -5.63 2.93 0.34
CA ASN A 28 -4.84 4.08 0.75
C ASN A 28 -3.62 3.64 1.56
N ILE A 29 -2.43 4.08 1.18
CA ILE A 29 -1.18 3.71 1.85
C ILE A 29 -0.47 4.99 2.27
N ILE A 30 -0.25 5.11 3.57
CA ILE A 30 0.41 6.26 4.17
C ILE A 30 1.74 5.79 4.71
N VAL A 31 2.83 6.34 4.20
CA VAL A 31 4.18 5.91 4.56
C VAL A 31 5.06 7.14 4.83
N PRO A 32 6.08 7.02 5.71
CA PRO A 32 6.99 8.12 5.94
C PRO A 32 7.67 8.56 4.64
N GLN A 33 7.92 9.85 4.49
CA GLN A 33 8.57 10.41 3.31
C GLN A 33 9.92 9.73 3.00
N HIS A 34 10.66 9.36 4.04
CA HIS A 34 11.97 8.70 3.93
C HIS A 34 11.90 7.20 3.57
N ARG A 35 10.70 6.59 3.58
CA ARG A 35 10.42 5.18 3.22
C ARG A 35 11.14 4.12 4.07
N GLY A 36 11.82 4.53 5.13
CA GLY A 36 12.62 3.65 5.97
C GLY A 36 11.80 2.81 6.95
N LEU A 37 10.51 3.11 7.11
CA LEU A 37 9.57 2.35 7.93
C LEU A 37 8.35 1.98 7.09
N GLU A 38 7.64 0.95 7.56
CA GLU A 38 6.32 0.58 7.12
C GLU A 38 5.28 1.63 7.55
N GLY A 39 4.15 1.63 6.88
CA GLY A 39 3.01 2.47 7.22
C GLY A 39 1.67 1.77 6.99
N PRO A 40 0.56 2.36 7.45
CA PRO A 40 -0.76 1.78 7.27
C PRO A 40 -1.18 1.70 5.80
N LEU A 41 -1.72 0.55 5.41
CA LEU A 41 -2.57 0.36 4.23
C LEU A 41 -4.01 0.19 4.72
N ILE A 42 -4.89 1.07 4.27
CA ILE A 42 -6.29 1.13 4.65
C ILE A 42 -7.16 0.91 3.41
N VAL A 43 -8.04 -0.08 3.44
CA VAL A 43 -9.03 -0.32 2.38
C VAL A 43 -10.37 0.24 2.82
N PHE A 44 -10.92 1.20 2.10
CA PHE A 44 -12.20 1.81 2.44
C PHE A 44 -13.05 2.20 1.24
N ASP A 45 -14.36 2.27 1.45
CA ASP A 45 -15.31 2.99 0.59
C ASP A 45 -15.90 4.18 1.35
N GLU A 46 -16.91 4.86 0.79
CA GLU A 46 -17.48 6.08 1.36
C GLU A 46 -18.01 5.91 2.79
N ASN A 47 -18.33 4.68 3.20
CA ASN A 47 -18.97 4.36 4.48
C ASN A 47 -18.03 3.63 5.44
N THR A 48 -17.24 2.68 4.93
CA THR A 48 -16.64 1.61 5.75
C THR A 48 -15.15 1.45 5.46
N ILE A 49 -14.36 1.30 6.53
CA ILE A 49 -13.01 0.72 6.43
C ILE A 49 -13.16 -0.80 6.51
N TYR A 50 -12.81 -1.49 5.42
CA TYR A 50 -12.92 -2.94 5.30
C TYR A 50 -11.70 -3.66 5.85
N TYR A 51 -10.52 -3.07 5.69
CA TYR A 51 -9.28 -3.74 6.01
C TYR A 51 -8.17 -2.75 6.37
N LYS A 52 -7.30 -3.18 7.27
CA LYS A 52 -6.11 -2.44 7.71
C LYS A 52 -4.95 -3.43 7.77
N THR A 53 -3.81 -3.06 7.22
CA THR A 53 -2.57 -3.86 7.26
C THR A 53 -1.36 -2.95 7.16
N HIS A 54 -0.17 -3.50 7.30
CA HIS A 54 1.10 -2.82 7.10
C HIS A 54 1.58 -2.92 5.65
N ALA A 55 2.23 -1.87 5.16
CA ALA A 55 2.82 -1.80 3.84
C ALA A 55 4.19 -1.11 3.85
N LEU A 56 5.10 -1.60 3.01
CA LEU A 56 6.42 -1.00 2.78
C LEU A 56 6.55 -0.52 1.34
N CYS A 57 6.89 0.75 1.17
CA CYS A 57 7.06 1.42 -0.13
C CYS A 57 8.54 1.71 -0.47
N LEU A 58 9.45 0.90 0.07
CA LEU A 58 10.89 1.09 -0.02
C LEU A 58 11.48 0.42 -1.27
N GLY A 59 12.13 1.22 -2.10
CA GLY A 59 12.97 0.77 -3.20
C GLY A 59 14.45 0.68 -2.82
N SER A 60 15.25 0.09 -3.71
CA SER A 60 16.72 0.09 -3.62
C SER A 60 17.34 1.46 -3.92
N ASN A 61 16.59 2.38 -4.52
CA ASN A 61 16.98 3.75 -4.82
C ASN A 61 15.92 4.74 -4.29
N SER A 62 16.29 5.97 -3.93
CA SER A 62 15.30 6.98 -3.47
C SER A 62 14.58 7.70 -4.62
N ASN A 63 15.09 7.65 -5.85
CA ASN A 63 14.48 8.32 -6.99
C ASN A 63 13.23 7.58 -7.48
N ARG A 64 12.06 8.10 -7.12
CA ARG A 64 10.74 7.53 -7.39
C ARG A 64 10.30 7.59 -8.86
N THR A 65 10.86 8.47 -9.69
CA THR A 65 10.34 8.71 -11.06
C THR A 65 11.32 8.28 -12.15
N LYS A 66 12.44 7.66 -11.78
CA LYS A 66 13.47 7.17 -12.72
C LYS A 66 12.93 6.09 -13.66
N VAL A 67 13.22 6.24 -14.95
CA VAL A 67 12.97 5.22 -15.99
C VAL A 67 13.70 3.91 -15.67
N ASN A 68 13.04 2.77 -15.89
CA ASN A 68 13.57 1.43 -15.55
C ASN A 68 14.11 1.34 -14.10
N GLY A 69 13.55 2.15 -13.21
CA GLY A 69 14.14 2.45 -11.91
C GLY A 69 13.75 1.46 -10.81
N ASP A 70 14.71 1.22 -9.93
CA ASP A 70 14.65 0.51 -8.66
C ASP A 70 14.27 1.44 -7.48
N GLY A 71 13.63 2.56 -7.81
CA GLY A 71 13.26 3.63 -6.89
C GLY A 71 12.24 3.24 -5.83
N ASP A 72 12.07 4.08 -4.82
CA ASP A 72 10.92 4.04 -3.92
C ASP A 72 9.61 4.08 -4.70
N THR A 73 8.53 3.61 -4.09
CA THR A 73 7.20 3.70 -4.70
C THR A 73 6.81 5.18 -4.89
N PRO A 74 6.38 5.58 -6.09
CA PRO A 74 5.88 6.93 -6.34
C PRO A 74 4.66 7.27 -5.48
N THR A 75 4.48 8.54 -5.12
CA THR A 75 3.22 9.04 -4.55
C THR A 75 2.17 9.30 -5.63
N GLY A 76 0.93 9.57 -5.22
CA GLY A 76 -0.18 9.87 -6.14
C GLY A 76 -1.12 8.68 -6.32
N ARG A 77 -2.10 8.85 -7.21
CA ARG A 77 -3.16 7.86 -7.45
C ARG A 77 -2.85 6.99 -8.66
N ALA A 78 -3.17 5.71 -8.53
CA ALA A 78 -3.05 4.72 -9.58
C ALA A 78 -4.37 3.96 -9.76
N ILE A 79 -4.66 3.60 -11.01
CA ILE A 79 -5.69 2.61 -11.35
C ILE A 79 -5.10 1.22 -11.07
N THR A 80 -5.93 0.33 -10.55
CA THR A 80 -5.51 -1.01 -10.13
C THR A 80 -6.03 -2.11 -11.06
N SER A 81 -5.25 -3.18 -11.21
CA SER A 81 -5.66 -4.43 -11.87
C SER A 81 -5.11 -5.63 -11.11
N TYR A 82 -5.97 -6.54 -10.67
CA TYR A 82 -5.56 -7.73 -9.90
C TYR A 82 -5.37 -8.94 -10.80
N TYR A 83 -4.20 -9.58 -10.67
CA TYR A 83 -3.81 -10.80 -11.35
C TYR A 83 -3.57 -11.91 -10.32
N PRO A 84 -4.56 -12.76 -10.01
CA PRO A 84 -4.48 -13.72 -8.91
C PRO A 84 -3.42 -14.81 -9.08
N ASP A 85 -3.07 -15.15 -10.33
CA ASP A 85 -2.10 -16.22 -10.63
C ASP A 85 -0.69 -15.68 -10.97
N ARG A 86 -0.53 -14.36 -11.11
CA ARG A 86 0.75 -13.76 -11.48
C ARG A 86 1.77 -13.94 -10.33
N HIS A 87 2.97 -14.41 -10.68
CA HIS A 87 4.08 -14.70 -9.76
C HIS A 87 3.84 -15.77 -8.69
N LYS A 88 2.76 -16.55 -8.81
CA LYS A 88 2.45 -17.59 -7.81
C LYS A 88 3.57 -18.63 -7.71
N GLY A 89 4.01 -18.91 -6.50
CA GLY A 89 5.12 -19.84 -6.19
C GLY A 89 6.50 -19.17 -6.20
N GLU A 90 6.60 -17.92 -6.65
CA GLU A 90 7.84 -17.16 -6.54
C GLU A 90 7.98 -16.63 -5.11
N TRP A 91 9.07 -17.00 -4.43
CA TRP A 91 9.32 -16.56 -3.04
C TRP A 91 9.30 -15.04 -2.88
N SER A 92 9.76 -14.31 -3.89
CA SER A 92 9.77 -12.85 -3.90
C SER A 92 8.40 -12.21 -4.14
N PHE A 93 7.35 -12.98 -4.40
CA PHE A 93 5.99 -12.46 -4.64
C PHE A 93 4.90 -13.19 -3.84
N GLY A 94 5.21 -14.39 -3.32
CA GLY A 94 4.28 -15.22 -2.58
C GLY A 94 3.30 -15.95 -3.49
N ASN A 95 2.11 -16.26 -2.97
CA ASN A 95 1.14 -17.14 -3.63
C ASN A 95 -0.22 -16.47 -3.91
N TYR A 96 -0.37 -15.19 -3.59
CA TYR A 96 -1.67 -14.50 -3.58
C TYR A 96 -1.81 -13.47 -4.71
N GLY A 97 -1.00 -13.62 -5.76
CA GLY A 97 -1.08 -12.81 -6.98
C GLY A 97 -0.41 -11.44 -6.85
N PHE A 98 -0.81 -10.55 -7.74
CA PHE A 98 -0.21 -9.23 -7.91
C PHE A 98 -1.28 -8.21 -8.28
N ILE A 99 -1.35 -7.09 -7.55
CA ILE A 99 -2.20 -5.95 -7.93
C ILE A 99 -1.30 -4.95 -8.65
N GLU A 100 -1.44 -4.86 -9.97
CA GLU A 100 -0.70 -3.92 -10.80
C GLU A 100 -1.24 -2.51 -10.65
N LEU A 101 -0.34 -1.54 -10.64
CA LEU A 101 -0.63 -0.11 -10.49
C LEU A 101 -0.21 0.64 -11.75
N THR A 102 -1.18 1.30 -12.40
CA THR A 102 -0.94 2.19 -13.53
C THR A 102 -1.20 3.62 -13.10
N GLY A 103 -0.22 4.51 -13.29
CA GLY A 103 -0.27 5.86 -12.78
C GLY A 103 -1.38 6.69 -13.42
N GLU A 104 -2.15 7.37 -12.58
CA GLU A 104 -3.25 8.23 -12.99
C GLU A 104 -3.01 9.70 -12.59
N SER A 105 -2.40 9.94 -11.43
CA SER A 105 -2.01 11.28 -10.96
C SER A 105 -0.70 11.27 -10.17
N GLY A 106 -0.19 12.46 -9.83
CA GLY A 106 1.00 12.63 -8.98
C GLY A 106 2.28 12.04 -9.57
N GLU A 107 3.20 11.63 -8.71
CA GLU A 107 4.47 11.02 -9.13
C GLU A 107 4.25 9.72 -9.90
N PHE A 108 3.18 8.99 -9.62
CA PHE A 108 2.78 7.80 -10.37
C PHE A 108 2.60 8.11 -11.86
N LEU A 109 1.83 9.15 -12.21
CA LEU A 109 1.65 9.55 -13.60
C LEU A 109 2.99 9.98 -14.23
N THR A 110 3.80 10.76 -13.51
CA THR A 110 5.13 11.16 -13.99
C THR A 110 6.03 9.94 -14.24
N ALA A 111 6.07 8.98 -13.32
CA ALA A 111 6.86 7.77 -13.43
C ALA A 111 6.40 6.89 -14.61
N THR A 112 5.07 6.72 -14.78
CA THR A 112 4.50 6.01 -15.93
C THR A 112 4.87 6.69 -17.25
N ASN A 113 4.76 8.02 -17.34
CA ASN A 113 5.15 8.78 -18.54
C ASN A 113 6.66 8.70 -18.83
N ASN A 114 7.48 8.56 -17.80
CA ASN A 114 8.92 8.32 -17.94
C ASN A 114 9.25 6.87 -18.35
N GLY A 115 8.25 6.00 -18.51
CA GLY A 115 8.44 4.59 -18.90
C GLY A 115 8.69 3.63 -17.74
N ARG A 116 8.45 4.04 -16.49
CA ARG A 116 8.49 3.12 -15.34
C ARG A 116 7.24 2.24 -15.34
N ALA A 117 7.43 0.92 -15.26
CA ALA A 117 6.36 -0.07 -15.31
C ALA A 117 6.59 -1.22 -14.32
N GLY A 118 5.59 -2.09 -14.15
CA GLY A 118 5.68 -3.27 -13.29
C GLY A 118 5.61 -2.97 -11.79
N ILE A 119 5.15 -1.78 -11.41
CA ILE A 119 4.88 -1.43 -10.01
C ILE A 119 3.55 -2.06 -9.59
N GLY A 120 3.54 -2.70 -8.42
CA GLY A 120 2.33 -3.30 -7.89
C GLY A 120 2.37 -3.53 -6.39
N ILE A 121 1.26 -4.02 -5.84
CA ILE A 121 1.16 -4.53 -4.47
C ILE A 121 1.32 -6.04 -4.52
N HIS A 122 2.23 -6.57 -3.71
CA HIS A 122 2.42 -8.01 -3.57
C HIS A 122 3.01 -8.41 -2.21
N CYS A 123 2.90 -9.69 -1.89
CA CYS A 123 3.54 -10.31 -0.74
C CYS A 123 4.87 -10.96 -1.10
N GLY A 124 5.32 -11.94 -0.32
CA GLY A 124 6.56 -12.67 -0.48
C GLY A 124 7.24 -12.95 0.85
N HIS A 125 8.41 -13.56 0.81
CA HIS A 125 9.21 -13.82 2.01
C HIS A 125 9.57 -12.53 2.76
N THR A 126 9.60 -12.63 4.08
CA THR A 126 10.04 -11.57 4.99
C THR A 126 11.54 -11.66 5.27
N SER A 127 12.14 -10.59 5.79
CA SER A 127 13.57 -10.60 6.12
C SER A 127 13.93 -11.55 7.27
N GLY A 128 15.23 -11.85 7.43
CA GLY A 128 15.73 -12.65 8.56
C GLY A 128 15.52 -14.16 8.46
N TYR A 129 14.75 -14.65 7.48
CA TYR A 129 14.53 -16.07 7.25
C TYR A 129 15.33 -16.59 6.05
N TYR A 130 16.49 -17.20 6.34
CA TYR A 130 17.39 -17.85 5.37
C TYR A 130 16.79 -19.11 4.72
N ARG A 131 15.71 -19.64 5.29
CA ARG A 131 14.88 -20.66 4.64
C ARG A 131 13.80 -19.89 3.91
N LYS A 132 13.87 -19.89 2.58
CA LYS A 132 12.79 -19.47 1.68
C LYS A 132 11.44 -19.90 2.30
N SER A 133 10.76 -18.97 2.99
CA SER A 133 9.53 -19.19 3.76
C SER A 133 8.55 -18.09 3.38
N LEU A 134 7.27 -18.44 3.31
CA LEU A 134 6.18 -17.49 3.09
C LEU A 134 5.41 -17.21 4.40
N GLU A 135 5.98 -17.60 5.53
CA GLU A 135 5.47 -17.23 6.85
C GLU A 135 5.87 -15.79 7.16
N ASP A 136 4.93 -15.02 7.71
CA ASP A 136 5.11 -13.60 8.01
C ASP A 136 5.85 -13.37 9.35
N LEU A 137 7.02 -14.00 9.53
CA LEU A 137 7.76 -14.02 10.79
C LEU A 137 8.76 -12.87 10.94
N GLY A 138 9.27 -12.33 9.83
CA GLY A 138 10.14 -11.16 9.81
C GLY A 138 9.39 -9.90 9.38
N ASN A 139 10.15 -8.82 9.19
CA ASN A 139 9.63 -7.58 8.62
C ASN A 139 9.57 -7.63 7.09
N LEU A 140 8.84 -6.69 6.49
CA LEU A 140 8.69 -6.62 5.04
C LEU A 140 10.02 -6.32 4.35
N MET A 141 10.28 -6.98 3.22
CA MET A 141 11.48 -6.70 2.43
C MET A 141 11.27 -5.55 1.45
N ASN A 142 12.34 -4.79 1.23
CA ASN A 142 12.39 -3.80 0.17
C ASN A 142 12.18 -4.42 -1.22
N THR A 143 11.81 -3.59 -2.18
CA THR A 143 11.51 -3.97 -3.55
C THR A 143 12.32 -3.10 -4.51
N HIS A 144 11.95 -3.13 -5.80
CA HIS A 144 12.43 -2.18 -6.81
C HIS A 144 11.37 -1.10 -7.13
N GLY A 145 10.38 -0.91 -6.27
CA GLY A 145 9.31 0.08 -6.44
C GLY A 145 7.91 -0.39 -6.09
N CYS A 146 7.71 -1.71 -6.00
CA CYS A 146 6.46 -2.29 -5.53
C CYS A 146 6.18 -1.98 -4.06
N ILE A 147 4.90 -2.03 -3.72
CA ILE A 147 4.43 -2.01 -2.33
C ILE A 147 4.47 -3.44 -1.83
N ARG A 148 5.23 -3.66 -0.75
CA ARG A 148 5.25 -4.94 -0.06
C ARG A 148 4.17 -4.96 1.02
N VAL A 149 3.46 -6.07 1.14
CA VAL A 149 2.57 -6.40 2.26
C VAL A 149 2.85 -7.83 2.75
N TYR A 150 2.29 -8.20 3.89
CA TYR A 150 2.37 -9.57 4.40
C TYR A 150 1.58 -10.58 3.56
N ASN A 151 1.95 -11.86 3.60
CA ASN A 151 1.28 -12.93 2.85
C ASN A 151 -0.18 -13.08 3.27
N ALA A 152 -0.44 -13.09 4.58
CA ALA A 152 -1.82 -13.11 5.09
C ALA A 152 -2.62 -11.90 4.61
N ALA A 153 -1.98 -10.73 4.55
CA ALA A 153 -2.64 -9.51 4.09
C ALA A 153 -2.93 -9.49 2.60
N MET A 154 -2.00 -9.97 1.77
CA MET A 154 -2.23 -10.06 0.33
C MET A 154 -3.38 -11.03 -0.01
N LYS A 155 -3.53 -12.12 0.76
CA LYS A 155 -4.67 -13.02 0.63
C LYS A 155 -5.99 -12.29 0.84
N GLU A 156 -6.13 -11.58 1.96
CA GLU A 156 -7.34 -10.80 2.28
C GLU A 156 -7.59 -9.71 1.24
N LEU A 157 -6.55 -8.98 0.82
CA LEU A 157 -6.64 -7.97 -0.23
C LEU A 157 -7.15 -8.56 -1.56
N GLY A 158 -6.66 -9.73 -1.96
CA GLY A 158 -7.12 -10.40 -3.19
C GLY A 158 -8.58 -10.85 -3.12
N GLU A 159 -9.03 -11.33 -1.96
CA GLU A 159 -10.42 -11.70 -1.71
C GLU A 159 -11.35 -10.48 -1.77
N LEU A 160 -11.00 -9.40 -1.07
CA LEU A 160 -11.72 -8.13 -1.10
C LEU A 160 -11.76 -7.52 -2.51
N TYR A 161 -10.62 -7.50 -3.20
CA TYR A 161 -10.54 -6.99 -4.57
C TYR A 161 -11.50 -7.74 -5.48
N THR A 162 -11.47 -9.08 -5.44
CA THR A 162 -12.34 -9.92 -6.25
C THR A 162 -13.81 -9.66 -5.95
N LYS A 163 -14.18 -9.48 -4.68
CA LYS A 163 -15.53 -9.10 -4.26
C LYS A 163 -15.95 -7.76 -4.86
N PHE A 164 -15.16 -6.70 -4.65
CA PHE A 164 -15.49 -5.35 -5.13
C PHE A 164 -15.58 -5.28 -6.66
N LYS A 165 -14.74 -6.02 -7.39
CA LYS A 165 -14.87 -6.12 -8.85
C LYS A 165 -16.18 -6.76 -9.29
N LYS A 166 -16.66 -7.80 -8.60
CA LYS A 166 -17.97 -8.43 -8.87
C LYS A 166 -19.13 -7.47 -8.61
N GLU A 167 -18.98 -6.59 -7.62
CA GLU A 167 -19.94 -5.51 -7.30
C GLU A 167 -19.87 -4.35 -8.29
N GLY A 168 -18.96 -4.37 -9.27
CA GLY A 168 -18.80 -3.31 -10.26
C GLY A 168 -18.04 -2.08 -9.76
N LYS A 169 -17.39 -2.16 -8.58
CA LYS A 169 -16.62 -1.04 -8.03
C LYS A 169 -15.33 -0.78 -8.82
N LYS A 170 -14.95 0.50 -8.85
CA LYS A 170 -13.62 0.96 -9.26
C LYS A 170 -12.71 0.94 -8.02
N ILE A 171 -11.50 0.46 -8.20
CA ILE A 171 -10.55 0.31 -7.09
C ILE A 171 -9.31 1.14 -7.45
N TYR A 172 -8.99 2.09 -6.60
CA TYR A 172 -7.84 2.98 -6.73
C TYR A 172 -6.81 2.64 -5.66
N CYS A 173 -5.54 2.85 -5.98
CA CYS A 173 -4.47 2.88 -5.00
C CYS A 173 -4.00 4.32 -4.86
N TYR A 174 -3.86 4.82 -3.63
CA TYR A 174 -3.32 6.15 -3.37
C TYR A 174 -2.18 6.03 -2.36
N ILE A 175 -1.03 6.63 -2.69
CA ILE A 175 0.16 6.62 -1.84
C ILE A 175 0.44 8.04 -1.34
N GLU A 176 0.46 8.19 -0.03
CA GLU A 176 0.71 9.44 0.67
C GLU A 176 2.12 9.46 1.28
N ASP A 177 2.76 10.63 1.19
CA ASP A 177 3.94 10.94 2.00
C ASP A 177 3.51 11.56 3.32
N TYR A 178 3.95 10.94 4.41
CA TYR A 178 3.79 11.53 5.74
C TYR A 178 5.11 12.14 6.22
N ASN A 179 5.08 13.42 6.58
CA ASN A 179 6.21 14.21 7.06
C ASN A 179 6.19 14.42 8.59
N GLY A 180 5.67 13.43 9.33
CA GLY A 180 5.60 13.42 10.79
C GLY A 180 5.99 12.06 11.37
N ASP A 181 5.70 11.83 12.65
CA ASP A 181 5.87 10.51 13.26
C ASP A 181 4.77 9.58 12.75
N ILE A 182 5.13 8.57 11.98
CA ILE A 182 4.17 7.63 11.37
C ILE A 182 3.21 7.00 12.40
N LYS A 183 3.57 6.95 13.69
CA LYS A 183 2.68 6.53 14.79
C LYS A 183 1.40 7.36 14.89
N ASP A 184 1.43 8.63 14.50
CA ASP A 184 0.24 9.50 14.49
C ASP A 184 -0.82 8.96 13.52
N VAL A 185 -0.38 8.40 12.39
CA VAL A 185 -1.27 7.79 11.38
C VAL A 185 -1.84 6.47 11.89
N TYR A 186 -1.00 5.63 12.52
CA TYR A 186 -1.45 4.39 13.19
C TYR A 186 -2.54 4.68 14.24
N GLN A 187 -2.30 5.67 15.11
CA GLN A 187 -3.28 6.11 16.13
C GLN A 187 -4.57 6.62 15.51
N HIS A 188 -4.49 7.44 14.45
CA HIS A 188 -5.65 7.96 13.74
C HIS A 188 -6.59 6.84 13.27
N TYR A 189 -6.01 5.74 12.77
CA TYR A 189 -6.78 4.59 12.30
C TYR A 189 -7.04 3.54 13.38
N GLU A 190 -6.73 3.77 14.65
CA GLU A 190 -6.85 2.77 15.72
C GLU A 190 -6.22 1.42 15.31
N PHE A 191 -4.99 1.50 14.79
CA PHE A 191 -4.27 0.36 14.23
C PHE A 191 -2.84 0.37 14.78
N ASP A 192 -2.38 -0.75 15.31
CA ASP A 192 -1.05 -0.83 15.91
C ASP A 192 0.05 -0.88 14.85
N SER A 193 1.17 -0.21 15.12
CA SER A 193 2.40 -0.36 14.35
C SER A 193 2.89 -1.79 14.39
N ASP A 194 3.48 -2.28 13.30
CA ASP A 194 4.04 -3.64 13.27
C ASP A 194 5.21 -3.77 14.25
N PRO A 195 5.13 -4.66 15.26
CA PRO A 195 6.23 -4.87 16.21
C PRO A 195 7.50 -5.45 15.55
N LYS A 196 7.41 -6.01 14.34
CA LYS A 196 8.55 -6.55 13.60
C LYS A 196 9.30 -5.46 12.83
N ASP A 197 8.66 -4.33 12.56
CA ASP A 197 9.25 -3.28 11.73
C ASP A 197 10.40 -2.57 12.46
N ALA A 198 11.41 -2.18 11.69
CA ALA A 198 12.61 -1.54 12.20
C ALA A 198 13.19 -0.62 11.14
N VAL A 199 13.67 0.56 11.52
CA VAL A 199 14.09 1.53 10.50
C VAL A 199 15.19 0.97 9.60
N ARG A 200 14.98 1.01 8.28
CA ARG A 200 15.91 0.45 7.30
C ARG A 200 17.16 1.33 7.20
N SER A 201 18.32 0.68 7.10
CA SER A 201 19.63 1.35 7.03
C SER A 201 19.71 2.36 5.88
N GLY A 202 20.34 3.50 6.11
CA GLY A 202 20.52 4.56 5.11
C GLY A 202 19.27 5.41 4.82
N ARG A 203 18.17 5.18 5.53
CA ARG A 203 16.91 5.95 5.38
C ARG A 203 16.59 6.88 6.56
N VAL A 204 17.50 7.03 7.53
CA VAL A 204 17.36 8.02 8.62
C VAL A 204 18.47 9.05 8.52
N THR A 205 18.10 10.27 8.20
CA THR A 205 18.84 11.46 8.59
C THR A 205 17.92 12.25 9.53
N THR A 206 18.00 11.90 10.82
CA THR A 206 17.40 12.57 12.00
C THR A 206 15.87 12.71 12.08
N GLN A 207 15.29 12.24 13.20
CA GLN A 207 13.99 12.67 13.72
C GLN A 207 14.13 14.06 14.36
#